data_AF-A0A3M7AIJ8-F1
#
_entry.id   AF-A0A3M7AIJ8-F1
#
_cell.length_a   1.000
_cell.length_b   1.000
_cell.length_c   1.000
_cell.angle_alpha   90.00
_cell.angle_beta   90.00
_cell.angle_gamma   90.00
#
_symmetry.space_group_name_H-M   'P 1'
#
loop_
_entity.id
_entity.type
_entity.pdbx_description
1 polymer ?
#
loop_
_entity_poly.entity_id
_entity_poly.type
_entity_poly.pdbx_seq_one_letter_code
_entity_poly.pdbx_strand_id
1 'polypeptide(L)'
;LGDGYTGCGSSVNKANNIGTGFNTAGGGVYALEWLSTGMNIWFFSRNDIPESILAADGTYGPDPSTFGVPDGSFQGSCDFDSHFPAQQLVFNTDFCGSFAGNIWQQNGCPMLNPQNVSGHLLLS
;
A
#
# COMPACT_ATOMS: atom_id res chain seq x y z
N LEU A 1 -8.96 16.20 -9.25
CA LEU A 1 -9.24 14.75 -9.01
C LEU A 1 -10.20 14.68 -7.83
N GLY A 2 -11.48 14.41 -8.07
CA GLY A 2 -12.52 14.54 -7.05
C GLY A 2 -13.81 13.87 -7.47
N ASP A 3 -13.77 12.53 -7.58
CA ASP A 3 -14.92 11.71 -8.00
C ASP A 3 -15.53 10.95 -6.80
N GLY A 4 -15.28 11.40 -5.56
CA GLY A 4 -15.80 10.76 -4.34
C GLY A 4 -15.03 9.52 -3.86
N TYR A 5 -14.08 8.99 -4.66
CA TYR A 5 -13.25 7.83 -4.31
C TYR A 5 -11.86 8.18 -3.76
N THR A 6 -11.53 9.46 -3.61
CA THR A 6 -10.17 9.90 -3.20
C THR A 6 -9.80 9.44 -1.78
N GLY A 7 -10.79 9.29 -0.91
CA GLY A 7 -10.58 8.89 0.49
C GLY A 7 -9.67 9.86 1.26
N CYS A 8 -9.11 9.38 2.37
CA CYS A 8 -8.06 10.05 3.13
C CYS A 8 -6.73 9.32 2.86
N GLY A 9 -6.02 9.70 1.81
CA GLY A 9 -4.73 9.08 1.46
C GLY A 9 -3.55 9.70 2.22
N SER A 10 -2.55 8.87 2.55
CA SER A 10 -1.20 9.32 2.93
C SER A 10 -0.21 8.96 1.82
N SER A 11 0.86 9.75 1.68
CA SER A 11 1.96 9.46 0.75
C SER A 11 3.24 9.22 1.53
N VAL A 12 3.91 8.10 1.23
CA VAL A 12 5.14 7.70 1.90
C VAL A 12 6.33 8.21 1.10
N ASN A 13 7.27 8.88 1.77
CA ASN A 13 8.48 9.39 1.13
C ASN A 13 9.62 8.35 1.13
N LYS A 14 9.35 7.15 0.61
CA LYS A 14 10.32 6.06 0.47
C LYS A 14 10.24 5.50 -0.96
N ALA A 15 11.32 5.66 -1.74
CA ALA A 15 11.32 5.33 -3.17
C ALA A 15 11.11 3.83 -3.49
N ASN A 16 11.31 2.95 -2.52
CA ASN A 16 11.23 1.50 -2.66
C ASN A 16 10.01 0.89 -1.96
N ASN A 17 8.95 1.66 -1.74
CA ASN A 17 7.74 1.18 -1.06
C ASN A 17 6.72 0.51 -1.99
N ILE A 18 6.84 0.68 -3.31
CA ILE A 18 5.92 0.10 -4.30
C ILE A 18 6.62 -0.27 -5.61
N GLY A 19 6.01 -1.17 -6.36
CA GLY A 19 6.36 -1.49 -7.75
C GLY A 19 7.81 -1.94 -7.96
N THR A 20 8.42 -1.50 -9.07
CA THR A 20 9.77 -1.90 -9.46
C THR A 20 10.83 -1.54 -8.41
N GLY A 21 10.70 -0.39 -7.74
CA GLY A 21 11.62 0.01 -6.66
C GLY A 21 11.55 -0.95 -5.47
N PHE A 22 10.35 -1.36 -5.07
CA PHE A 22 10.14 -2.38 -4.04
C PHE A 22 10.72 -3.74 -4.46
N ASN A 23 10.43 -4.19 -5.68
CA ASN A 23 10.88 -5.49 -6.19
C ASN A 23 12.41 -5.57 -6.26
N THR A 24 13.07 -4.53 -6.80
CA THR A 24 14.53 -4.48 -6.92
C THR A 24 15.23 -4.39 -5.56
N ALA A 25 14.58 -3.82 -4.55
CA ALA A 25 15.07 -3.81 -3.18
C ALA A 25 14.85 -5.14 -2.41
N GLY A 26 14.29 -6.19 -3.05
CA GLY A 26 13.98 -7.47 -2.40
C GLY A 26 12.67 -7.47 -1.59
N GLY A 27 11.81 -6.49 -1.86
CA GLY A 27 10.54 -6.27 -1.17
C GLY A 27 10.70 -5.75 0.24
N GLY A 28 9.75 -6.11 1.11
CA GLY A 28 9.69 -5.63 2.49
C GLY A 28 8.44 -6.12 3.20
N VAL A 29 8.13 -5.49 4.32
CA VAL A 29 6.94 -5.77 5.13
C VAL A 29 6.08 -4.52 5.22
N TYR A 30 4.79 -4.68 4.97
CA TYR A 30 3.77 -3.72 5.37
C TYR A 30 3.09 -4.21 6.65
N ALA A 31 3.00 -3.33 7.65
CA ALA A 31 2.29 -3.60 8.90
C ALA A 31 1.11 -2.62 9.04
N LEU A 32 -0.04 -3.14 9.46
CA LEU A 32 -1.22 -2.36 9.82
C LEU A 32 -1.51 -2.63 11.29
N GLU A 33 -1.46 -1.58 12.10
CA GLU A 33 -2.03 -1.59 13.44
C GLU A 33 -3.42 -0.95 13.36
N TRP A 34 -4.40 -1.66 13.91
CA TRP A 34 -5.79 -1.25 13.92
C TRP A 34 -6.29 -1.16 15.35
N LEU A 35 -6.65 0.05 15.77
CA LEU A 35 -7.15 0.37 17.10
C LEU A 35 -8.52 1.06 16.99
N SER A 36 -9.29 1.05 18.08
CA SER A 36 -10.55 1.82 18.16
C SER A 36 -10.36 3.34 18.00
N THR A 37 -9.13 3.82 18.21
CA THR A 37 -8.79 5.25 18.15
C THR A 37 -8.11 5.67 16.85
N GLY A 38 -7.77 4.71 15.99
CA GLY A 38 -7.01 5.00 14.77
C GLY A 38 -6.40 3.78 14.09
N MET A 39 -5.79 4.04 12.94
CA MET A 39 -5.02 3.06 12.20
C MET A 39 -3.63 3.62 11.88
N ASN A 40 -2.60 2.80 12.07
CA ASN A 40 -1.23 3.13 11.75
C ASN A 40 -0.68 2.13 10.73
N ILE A 41 0.06 2.64 9.74
CA ILE A 41 0.65 1.85 8.67
C ILE A 41 2.14 2.12 8.61
N TRP A 42 2.93 1.05 8.51
CA TRP A 42 4.36 1.11 8.29
C TRP A 42 4.75 0.31 7.06
N PHE A 43 5.79 0.79 6.39
CA PHE A 43 6.56 0.05 5.41
C PHE A 43 8.02 -0.07 5.89
N PHE A 44 8.47 -1.31 6.03
CA PHE A 44 9.85 -1.66 6.29
C PHE A 44 10.46 -2.25 5.03
N SER A 45 11.55 -1.66 4.54
CA SER A 45 12.35 -2.27 3.47
C SER A 45 12.96 -3.57 3.97
N ARG A 46 13.30 -4.49 3.06
CA ARG A 46 13.82 -5.85 3.37
C ARG A 46 14.86 -5.88 4.50
N ASN A 47 15.78 -4.93 4.52
CA ASN A 47 16.90 -4.90 5.48
C ASN A 47 16.60 -4.12 6.77
N ASP A 48 15.44 -3.47 6.86
CA ASP A 48 15.02 -2.61 7.98
C ASP A 48 13.80 -3.19 8.73
N ILE A 49 13.52 -4.48 8.55
CA ILE A 49 12.40 -5.15 9.22
C ILE A 49 12.72 -5.28 10.73
N PRO A 50 11.89 -4.74 11.63
CA PRO A 50 12.09 -4.87 13.07
C PRO A 50 12.13 -6.33 13.52
N GLU A 51 13.01 -6.65 14.49
CA GLU A 51 13.17 -8.01 15.03
C GLU A 51 11.85 -8.53 15.63
N SER A 52 11.04 -7.67 16.23
CA SER A 52 9.73 -8.04 16.79
C SER A 52 8.76 -8.59 15.74
N ILE A 53 8.88 -8.19 14.46
CA ILE A 53 8.14 -8.78 13.35
C ILE A 53 8.72 -10.15 12.98
N LEU A 54 10.04 -10.27 12.93
CA LEU A 54 10.72 -11.52 12.56
C LEU A 54 10.56 -12.61 13.63
N ALA A 55 10.41 -12.21 14.89
CA ALA A 55 10.21 -13.09 16.02
C ALA A 55 8.73 -13.41 16.30
N ALA A 56 7.80 -12.71 15.65
CA ALA A 56 6.36 -12.96 15.81
C ALA A 56 6.00 -14.37 15.31
N ASP A 57 5.06 -15.00 15.99
CA ASP A 57 4.56 -16.33 15.67
C ASP A 57 3.04 -16.45 15.94
N GLY A 58 2.51 -17.67 15.92
CA GLY A 58 1.09 -17.92 16.22
C GLY A 58 0.68 -17.68 17.68
N THR A 59 1.62 -17.39 18.56
CA THR A 59 1.43 -17.20 20.01
C THR A 59 1.71 -15.76 20.43
N TYR A 60 2.72 -15.12 19.84
CA TYR A 60 3.14 -13.76 20.14
C TYR A 60 3.09 -12.89 18.87
N GLY A 61 2.32 -11.81 18.92
CA GLY A 61 2.31 -10.80 17.87
C GLY A 61 3.55 -9.89 17.93
N PRO A 62 3.83 -9.13 16.87
CA PRO A 62 4.89 -8.13 16.89
C PRO A 62 4.57 -6.99 17.87
N ASP A 63 5.60 -6.27 18.33
CA ASP A 63 5.48 -5.11 19.23
C ASP A 63 5.59 -3.79 18.43
N PRO A 64 4.47 -3.07 18.19
CA PRO A 64 4.47 -1.84 17.42
C PRO A 64 5.28 -0.70 18.05
N SER A 65 5.57 -0.74 19.35
CA SER A 65 6.39 0.29 20.00
C SER A 65 7.83 0.32 19.47
N THR A 66 8.27 -0.79 18.86
CA THR A 66 9.59 -0.94 18.24
C THR A 66 9.65 -0.45 16.78
N PHE A 67 8.51 -0.08 16.19
CA PHE A 67 8.40 0.23 14.76
C PHE A 67 8.80 1.67 14.40
N GLY A 68 8.87 2.56 15.40
CA GLY A 68 9.10 3.98 15.18
C GLY A 68 7.88 4.69 14.58
N VAL A 69 8.12 5.82 13.90
CA VAL A 69 7.05 6.68 13.38
C VAL A 69 6.33 5.99 12.20
N PRO A 70 4.98 5.90 12.20
CA PRO A 70 4.21 5.36 11.08
C PRO A 70 4.40 6.16 9.78
N ASP A 71 4.39 5.45 8.65
CA ASP A 71 4.37 6.05 7.31
C ASP A 71 2.96 6.61 6.95
N GLY A 72 1.92 6.07 7.61
CA GLY A 72 0.57 6.63 7.61
C GLY A 72 -0.04 6.50 8.99
N SER A 73 -0.60 7.58 9.52
CA SER A 73 -1.34 7.58 10.78
C SER A 73 -2.69 8.26 10.58
N PHE A 74 -3.76 7.50 10.83
CA PHE A 74 -5.14 7.92 10.67
C PHE A 74 -5.77 7.98 12.06
N GLN A 75 -5.97 9.18 12.56
CA GLN A 75 -6.48 9.45 13.90
C GLN A 75 -7.29 10.74 13.88
N GLY A 76 -8.14 10.95 14.88
CA GLY A 76 -8.92 12.17 15.02
C GLY A 76 -10.31 11.91 15.61
N SER A 77 -11.28 12.75 15.27
CA SER A 77 -12.67 12.65 15.75
C SER A 77 -13.50 11.58 15.01
N CYS A 78 -12.85 10.64 14.31
CA CYS A 78 -13.53 9.55 13.62
C CYS A 78 -13.80 8.42 14.62
N ASP A 79 -15.02 7.87 14.57
CA ASP A 79 -15.37 6.67 15.31
C ASP A 79 -14.99 5.43 14.47
N PHE A 80 -13.81 4.87 14.71
CA PHE A 80 -13.28 3.80 13.87
C PHE A 80 -14.09 2.50 14.01
N ASP A 81 -14.55 2.17 15.21
CA ASP A 81 -15.26 0.91 15.46
C ASP A 81 -16.62 0.86 14.75
N SER A 82 -17.30 2.00 14.57
CA SER A 82 -18.56 2.05 13.82
C SER A 82 -18.39 2.09 12.30
N HIS A 83 -17.25 2.56 11.80
CA HIS A 83 -16.99 2.69 10.36
C HIS A 83 -16.25 1.48 9.78
N PHE A 84 -15.50 0.76 10.60
CA PHE A 84 -14.68 -0.35 10.16
C PHE A 84 -15.00 -1.63 10.97
N PRO A 85 -15.99 -2.42 10.55
CA PRO A 85 -16.29 -3.70 11.17
C PRO A 85 -15.23 -4.75 10.78
N ALA A 86 -15.43 -6.02 11.16
CA ALA A 86 -14.56 -7.12 10.77
C ALA A 86 -14.28 -7.13 9.26
N GLN A 87 -13.01 -7.07 8.88
CA GLN A 87 -12.57 -7.01 7.49
C GLN A 87 -12.11 -8.36 6.96
N GLN A 88 -12.00 -8.42 5.63
CA GLN A 88 -11.34 -9.50 4.91
C GLN A 88 -10.08 -8.94 4.24
N LEU A 89 -8.98 -9.68 4.34
CA LEU A 89 -7.78 -9.37 3.57
C LEU A 89 -7.99 -9.78 2.11
N VAL A 90 -7.76 -8.84 1.20
CA VAL A 90 -7.93 -9.03 -0.24
C VAL A 90 -6.61 -8.69 -0.94
N PHE A 91 -6.16 -9.60 -1.80
CA PHE A 91 -5.06 -9.37 -2.73
C PHE A 91 -5.61 -9.46 -4.15
N ASN A 92 -5.45 -8.40 -4.94
CA ASN A 92 -5.93 -8.34 -6.31
C ASN A 92 -4.91 -7.66 -7.23
N THR A 93 -5.01 -7.96 -8.52
CA THR A 93 -4.34 -7.23 -9.60
C THR A 93 -5.38 -7.01 -10.69
N ASP A 94 -5.72 -5.75 -10.93
CA ASP A 94 -6.67 -5.34 -11.97
C ASP A 94 -5.97 -4.46 -12.99
N PHE A 95 -6.55 -4.33 -14.19
CA PHE A 95 -5.96 -3.61 -15.31
C PHE A 95 -6.87 -2.49 -15.79
N CYS A 96 -6.27 -1.32 -15.97
CA CYS A 96 -6.96 -0.09 -16.36
C CYS A 96 -8.01 0.31 -15.32
N GLY A 97 -9.21 -0.24 -15.39
CA GLY A 97 -10.31 0.10 -14.49
C GLY A 97 -10.61 1.62 -14.44
N SER A 98 -11.39 2.01 -13.43
CA SER A 98 -11.76 3.42 -13.20
C SER A 98 -10.61 4.29 -12.71
N PHE A 99 -9.51 3.70 -12.24
CA PHE A 99 -8.35 4.45 -11.77
C PHE A 99 -7.23 4.48 -12.82
N ALA A 100 -6.48 3.38 -12.99
CA ALA A 100 -5.29 3.34 -13.86
C ALA A 100 -5.61 3.67 -15.33
N GLY A 101 -6.78 3.31 -15.83
CA GLY A 101 -7.23 3.59 -17.19
C GLY A 101 -7.44 5.08 -17.43
N ASN A 102 -7.98 5.79 -16.44
CA ASN A 102 -8.24 7.23 -16.52
C ASN A 102 -6.95 8.07 -16.46
N ILE A 103 -5.86 7.52 -15.94
CA ILE A 103 -4.55 8.19 -15.81
C ILE A 103 -3.47 7.62 -16.74
N TRP A 104 -3.82 6.67 -17.63
CA TRP A 104 -2.87 5.91 -18.46
C TRP A 104 -1.91 6.81 -19.25
N GLN A 105 -2.45 7.72 -20.06
CA GLN A 105 -1.63 8.61 -20.89
C GLN A 105 -0.85 9.64 -20.05
N GLN A 106 -1.43 10.08 -18.93
CA GLN A 106 -0.80 11.06 -18.04
C GLN A 106 0.44 10.50 -17.36
N ASN A 107 0.51 9.18 -17.17
CA ASN A 107 1.68 8.48 -16.62
C ASN A 107 2.64 7.94 -17.69
N GLY A 108 2.55 8.46 -18.92
CA GLY A 108 3.49 8.12 -20.00
C GLY A 108 3.28 6.73 -20.60
N CYS A 109 2.18 6.05 -20.29
CA CYS A 109 1.86 4.77 -20.90
C CYS A 109 1.29 5.00 -22.33
N PRO A 110 1.82 4.31 -23.36
CA PRO A 110 1.44 4.56 -24.74
C PRO A 110 0.02 4.05 -25.04
N MET A 111 -0.74 4.78 -25.85
CA MET A 111 -1.90 4.19 -26.51
C MET A 111 -1.41 3.29 -27.64
N LEU A 112 -1.92 2.05 -27.71
CA LEU A 112 -1.63 1.17 -28.83
C LEU A 112 -2.08 1.85 -30.13
N ASN A 113 -1.13 2.11 -31.02
CA ASN A 113 -1.44 2.43 -32.41
C ASN A 113 -1.91 1.11 -33.07
N PRO A 114 -3.12 1.05 -33.66
CA PRO A 114 -3.65 -0.16 -34.30
C PRO A 114 -2.74 -0.74 -35.41
N GLN A 115 -1.75 0.00 -35.88
CA GLN A 115 -0.83 -0.42 -36.93
C GLN A 115 0.40 -1.21 -36.44
N ASN A 116 0.71 -1.27 -35.13
CA ASN A 116 1.92 -1.93 -34.61
C ASN A 116 1.69 -2.60 -33.23
N VAL A 117 1.07 -3.78 -33.21
CA VAL A 117 0.88 -4.57 -31.98
C VAL A 117 2.07 -5.49 -31.72
N SER A 118 3.01 -5.02 -30.89
CA SER A 118 3.86 -5.88 -30.06
C SER A 118 3.86 -5.29 -28.65
N GLY A 119 2.89 -5.71 -27.83
CA GLY A 119 2.73 -5.25 -26.46
C GLY A 119 3.33 -6.25 -25.49
N HIS A 120 4.51 -5.96 -24.95
CA HIS A 120 5.02 -6.62 -23.75
C HIS A 120 4.33 -5.99 -22.54
N LEU A 121 3.48 -6.76 -21.85
CA LEU A 121 2.82 -6.34 -20.62
C LEU A 121 3.88 -6.26 -19.51
N LEU A 122 4.38 -5.06 -19.24
CA LEU A 122 5.19 -4.81 -18.05
C LEU A 122 4.24 -4.63 -16.86
N LEU A 123 4.13 -5.68 -16.05
CA LEU A 123 3.66 -5.57 -14.68
C LEU A 123 4.79 -4.95 -13.85
N SER A 124 4.74 -3.64 -13.66
CA SER A 124 5.70 -2.89 -12.81
C SER A 124 5.39 -3.03 -11.33
#